data_AF-A0A563F2G5-F1
#
_entry.id   AF-A0A563F2G5-F1
#
_cell.length_a   1.000
_cell.length_b   1.000
_cell.length_c   1.000
_cell.angle_alpha   90.00
_cell.angle_beta   90.00
_cell.angle_gamma   90.00
#
_symmetry.space_group_name_H-M   'P 1'
#
loop_
_entity.id
_entity.type
_entity.pdbx_description
1 polymer ?
#
loop_
_entity_poly.entity_id
_entity_poly.type
_entity_poly.pdbx_seq_one_letter_code
_entity_poly.pdbx_strand_id
1 'polypeptide(L)'
;MPLPLVVDVLAALTDAKCHGTPWFEVRDLAARLPTCPDPATCKGLDLGEVSFHAEGDAVLRAGTPVETVSFRKPSGRAVLHAACALTVVAGPVFVFDDSAARVFVVQPGTRPEDIASQWPW
;
A
#
# COMPACT_ATOMS: atom_id res chain seq x y z
N MET A 1 4.25 -4.59 17.75
CA MET A 1 3.04 -3.81 17.42
C MET A 1 1.99 -4.78 16.89
N PRO A 2 0.70 -4.55 17.15
CA PRO A 2 -0.36 -5.28 16.46
C PRO A 2 -0.30 -4.97 14.95
N LEU A 3 -0.81 -5.88 14.12
CA LEU A 3 -0.97 -5.64 12.68
C LEU A 3 -1.96 -4.49 12.43
N PRO A 4 -1.75 -3.67 11.37
CA PRO A 4 -2.68 -2.60 11.02
C PRO A 4 -4.01 -3.19 10.53
N LEU A 5 -5.11 -2.48 10.76
CA LEU A 5 -6.42 -2.91 10.27
C LEU A 5 -6.63 -2.46 8.82
N VAL A 6 -7.51 -3.15 8.08
CA VAL A 6 -7.89 -2.78 6.70
C VAL A 6 -8.26 -1.30 6.58
N VAL A 7 -9.04 -0.78 7.54
CA VAL A 7 -9.44 0.64 7.53
C VAL A 7 -8.25 1.59 7.68
N ASP A 8 -7.26 1.25 8.50
CA ASP A 8 -6.07 2.07 8.74
C ASP A 8 -5.14 2.05 7.53
N VAL A 9 -4.98 0.88 6.90
CA VAL A 9 -4.23 0.72 5.64
C VAL A 9 -4.86 1.56 4.52
N LEU A 10 -6.18 1.49 4.35
CA LEU A 10 -6.90 2.29 3.33
C LEU A 10 -6.75 3.79 3.58
N ALA A 11 -6.88 4.22 4.84
CA ALA A 11 -6.71 5.62 5.22
C ALA A 11 -5.29 6.10 4.90
N ALA A 12 -4.26 5.36 5.33
CA ALA A 12 -2.86 5.72 5.09
C ALA A 12 -2.53 5.86 3.60
N LEU A 13 -3.00 4.93 2.75
CA LEU A 13 -2.78 5.00 1.31
C LEU A 13 -3.53 6.18 0.67
N THR A 14 -4.77 6.42 1.09
CA THR A 14 -5.59 7.53 0.56
C THR A 14 -5.00 8.89 0.95
N ASP A 15 -4.51 9.03 2.18
CA ASP A 15 -3.86 10.24 2.68
C ASP A 15 -2.55 10.52 1.96
N ALA A 16 -1.81 9.47 1.61
CA ALA A 16 -0.62 9.53 0.76
C ALA A 16 -0.93 9.91 -0.71
N LYS A 17 -2.21 10.11 -1.05
CA LYS A 17 -2.71 10.38 -2.41
C LYS A 17 -2.42 9.24 -3.39
N CYS A 18 -2.23 8.04 -2.86
CA CYS A 18 -2.19 6.83 -3.66
C CYS A 18 -3.59 6.48 -4.16
N HIS A 19 -3.62 5.87 -5.33
CA HIS A 19 -4.83 5.36 -5.96
C HIS A 19 -4.50 4.05 -6.67
N GLY A 20 -5.51 3.30 -7.05
CA GLY A 20 -5.32 2.01 -7.71
C GLY A 20 -6.63 1.26 -7.88
N THR A 21 -6.54 0.07 -8.47
CA THR A 21 -7.68 -0.83 -8.65
C THR A 21 -7.71 -1.82 -7.49
N PRO A 22 -8.69 -1.76 -6.57
CA PRO A 22 -8.78 -2.72 -5.49
C PRO A 22 -9.17 -4.11 -6.02
N TRP A 23 -8.31 -5.10 -5.81
CA TRP A 23 -8.55 -6.52 -6.05
C TRP A 23 -8.98 -7.22 -4.75
N PHE A 24 -9.91 -6.57 -4.04
CA PHE A 24 -10.49 -7.06 -2.79
C PHE A 24 -11.84 -6.40 -2.52
N GLU A 25 -12.67 -7.07 -1.72
CA GLU A 25 -13.93 -6.53 -1.22
C GLU A 25 -13.91 -6.41 0.29
N VAL A 26 -14.23 -5.22 0.81
CA VAL A 26 -14.47 -4.98 2.24
C VAL A 26 -15.97 -4.86 2.46
N ARG A 27 -16.57 -5.77 3.23
CA ARG A 27 -18.05 -5.89 3.31
C ARG A 27 -18.76 -4.78 4.08
N ASP A 28 -18.11 -4.23 5.10
CA ASP A 28 -18.65 -3.27 6.06
C ASP A 28 -18.04 -1.87 5.91
N LEU A 29 -17.32 -1.64 4.82
CA LEU A 29 -16.64 -0.38 4.54
C LEU A 29 -16.93 0.07 3.11
N ALA A 30 -17.60 1.22 2.98
CA ALA A 30 -17.81 1.86 1.68
C ALA A 30 -16.54 2.53 1.15
N ALA A 31 -15.59 2.87 2.02
CA ALA A 31 -14.33 3.48 1.63
C ALA A 31 -13.50 2.51 0.78
N ARG A 32 -12.97 3.03 -0.33
CA ARG A 32 -12.11 2.33 -1.27
C ARG A 32 -10.93 3.22 -1.60
N LEU A 33 -9.83 2.61 -2.04
CA LEU A 33 -8.78 3.37 -2.72
C LEU A 33 -9.42 4.12 -3.90
N PRO A 34 -9.10 5.41 -4.08
CA PRO A 34 -9.52 6.13 -5.27
C PRO A 34 -9.10 5.35 -6.52
N THR A 35 -9.94 5.32 -7.54
CA THR A 35 -9.54 4.78 -8.85
C THR A 35 -8.79 5.83 -9.64
N CYS A 36 -7.86 5.40 -10.47
CA CYS A 36 -7.22 6.30 -11.42
C CYS A 36 -8.28 6.87 -12.40
N PRO A 37 -8.41 8.20 -12.55
CA PRO A 37 -9.40 8.79 -13.46
C PRO A 37 -9.06 8.54 -14.94
N ASP A 38 -7.76 8.41 -15.27
CA ASP A 38 -7.27 7.98 -16.59
C ASP A 38 -5.89 7.31 -16.46
N PRO A 39 -5.81 5.96 -16.57
CA PRO A 39 -4.55 5.23 -16.48
C PRO A 39 -3.49 5.65 -17.51
N ALA A 40 -3.91 6.13 -18.70
CA ALA A 40 -2.98 6.50 -19.76
C ALA A 40 -2.29 7.85 -19.52
N THR A 41 -2.93 8.75 -18.76
CA THR A 41 -2.42 10.10 -18.46
C THR A 41 -2.11 10.31 -16.99
N CYS A 42 -2.19 9.26 -16.17
CA CYS A 42 -1.96 9.33 -14.75
C CYS A 42 -0.54 9.79 -14.42
N LYS A 43 -0.44 10.99 -13.83
CA LYS A 43 0.80 11.53 -13.26
C LYS A 43 0.87 11.35 -11.73
N GLY A 44 -0.12 10.69 -11.14
CA GLY A 44 -0.24 10.53 -9.69
C GLY A 44 0.56 9.33 -9.15
N LEU A 45 0.16 8.86 -7.97
CA LEU A 45 0.75 7.71 -7.28
C LEU A 45 -0.10 6.46 -7.52
N ASP A 46 0.01 5.90 -8.73
CA ASP A 46 -0.74 4.72 -9.16
C ASP A 46 -0.09 3.42 -8.64
N LEU A 47 -0.81 2.72 -7.78
CA LEU A 47 -0.42 1.42 -7.21
C LEU A 47 -0.80 0.24 -8.11
N GLY A 48 -1.43 0.47 -9.26
CA GLY A 48 -1.91 -0.60 -10.14
C GLY A 48 -3.03 -1.41 -9.49
N GLU A 49 -2.97 -2.73 -9.59
CA GLU A 49 -3.90 -3.63 -8.87
C GLU A 49 -3.41 -3.81 -7.43
N VAL A 50 -4.27 -3.58 -6.44
CA VAL A 50 -3.92 -3.65 -5.01
C VAL A 50 -4.67 -4.79 -4.35
N SER A 51 -3.99 -5.65 -3.61
CA SER A 51 -4.60 -6.73 -2.81
C SER A 51 -4.14 -6.64 -1.36
N PHE A 52 -5.05 -6.91 -0.43
CA PHE A 52 -4.73 -7.11 0.98
C PHE A 52 -4.84 -8.59 1.34
N HIS A 53 -3.87 -9.06 2.10
CA HIS A 53 -3.81 -10.43 2.59
C HIS A 53 -3.91 -10.40 4.11
N ALA A 54 -4.82 -11.21 4.63
CA ALA A 54 -5.08 -11.39 6.05
C ALA A 54 -5.09 -12.88 6.36
N GLU A 55 -4.68 -13.25 7.58
CA GLU A 55 -4.64 -14.65 8.00
C GLU A 55 -6.05 -15.25 8.02
N GLY A 56 -6.26 -16.35 7.28
CA GLY A 56 -7.48 -17.16 7.36
C GLY A 56 -8.78 -16.52 6.85
N ASP A 57 -8.78 -15.22 6.52
CA ASP A 57 -9.97 -14.48 6.10
C ASP A 57 -10.06 -14.42 4.57
N ALA A 58 -11.00 -15.18 4.00
CA ALA A 58 -11.39 -15.05 2.58
C ALA A 58 -12.21 -13.76 2.30
N VAL A 59 -12.68 -13.10 3.36
CA VAL A 59 -13.56 -11.93 3.28
C VAL A 59 -13.05 -10.85 4.22
N LEU A 60 -12.67 -9.71 3.67
CA LEU A 60 -12.16 -8.60 4.47
C LEU A 60 -13.30 -7.79 5.10
N ARG A 61 -13.06 -7.36 6.33
CA ARG A 61 -13.84 -6.36 7.06
C ARG A 61 -12.94 -5.19 7.44
N ALA A 62 -13.52 -4.05 7.80
CA ALA A 62 -12.78 -2.85 8.22
C ALA A 62 -11.78 -3.14 9.34
N GLY A 63 -12.17 -4.00 10.29
CA GLY A 63 -11.35 -4.43 11.43
C GLY A 63 -10.53 -5.69 11.19
N THR A 64 -10.46 -6.23 9.96
CA THR A 64 -9.58 -7.36 9.67
C THR A 64 -8.12 -6.88 9.73
N PRO A 65 -7.22 -7.56 10.47
CA PRO A 65 -5.79 -7.25 10.46
C PRO A 65 -5.16 -7.60 9.11
N VAL A 66 -4.32 -6.71 8.57
CA VAL A 66 -3.61 -6.90 7.29
C VAL A 66 -2.17 -7.31 7.54
N GLU A 67 -1.76 -8.44 6.96
CA GLU A 67 -0.39 -8.94 7.04
C GLU A 67 0.46 -8.43 5.89
N THR A 68 -0.10 -8.43 4.68
CA THR A 68 0.63 -8.07 3.46
C THR A 68 -0.27 -7.25 2.54
N VAL A 69 0.33 -6.22 1.94
CA VAL A 69 -0.25 -5.48 0.81
C VAL A 69 0.59 -5.82 -0.42
N SER A 70 -0.05 -6.31 -1.46
CA SER A 70 0.62 -6.66 -2.72
C SER A 70 0.11 -5.81 -3.87
N PHE A 71 0.99 -5.55 -4.83
CA PHE A 71 0.71 -4.73 -6.00
C PHE A 71 0.99 -5.48 -7.28
N ARG A 72 0.19 -5.23 -8.33
CA ARG A 72 0.49 -5.67 -9.70
C ARG A 72 0.55 -4.46 -10.63
N LYS A 73 1.66 -4.35 -11.37
CA LYS A 73 1.98 -3.22 -12.25
C LYS A 73 1.93 -1.85 -11.53
N PRO A 74 2.48 -1.69 -10.32
CA PRO A 74 2.53 -0.38 -9.70
C PRO A 74 3.58 0.53 -10.36
N SER A 75 3.47 1.83 -10.14
CA SER A 75 4.60 2.74 -10.30
C SER A 75 5.56 2.60 -9.11
N GLY A 76 6.87 2.48 -9.35
CA GLY A 76 7.88 2.44 -8.28
C GLY A 76 7.78 3.61 -7.30
N ARG A 77 7.54 4.83 -7.82
CA ARG A 77 7.28 6.03 -7.01
C ARG A 77 6.04 5.88 -6.13
N ALA A 78 4.96 5.26 -6.63
CA ALA A 78 3.76 5.04 -5.83
C ALA A 78 4.01 4.06 -4.68
N VAL A 79 4.76 2.98 -4.94
CA VAL A 79 5.15 2.02 -3.90
C VAL A 79 6.02 2.68 -2.83
N LEU A 80 6.96 3.55 -3.22
CA LEU A 80 7.77 4.31 -2.28
C LEU A 80 6.90 5.16 -1.33
N HIS A 81 5.97 5.93 -1.89
CA HIS A 81 5.06 6.77 -1.10
C HIS A 81 4.14 5.94 -0.20
N ALA A 82 3.57 4.85 -0.73
CA ALA A 82 2.76 3.92 0.04
C ALA A 82 3.55 3.30 1.20
N ALA A 83 4.77 2.83 0.96
CA ALA A 83 5.61 2.24 1.99
C ALA A 83 5.90 3.22 3.13
N CYS A 84 6.25 4.48 2.81
CA CYS A 84 6.45 5.53 3.81
C CYS A 84 5.16 5.79 4.62
N ALA A 85 4.01 5.89 3.97
CA ALA A 85 2.73 6.15 4.63
C ALA A 85 2.28 4.99 5.54
N LEU A 86 2.47 3.75 5.10
CA LEU A 86 2.13 2.57 5.88
C LEU A 86 2.94 2.47 7.18
N THR A 87 4.13 3.09 7.25
CA THR A 87 4.91 3.06 8.49
C THR A 87 4.24 3.75 9.67
N VAL A 88 3.29 4.65 9.41
CA VAL A 88 2.51 5.36 10.44
C VAL A 88 1.59 4.41 11.20
N VAL A 89 1.04 3.40 10.51
CA VAL A 89 0.05 2.46 11.08
C VAL A 89 0.65 1.09 11.39
N ALA A 90 1.72 0.70 10.68
CA ALA A 90 2.32 -0.63 10.76
C ALA A 90 3.69 -0.66 11.45
N GLY A 91 4.32 0.50 11.70
CA GLY A 91 5.71 0.57 12.15
C GLY A 91 6.69 0.35 10.98
N PRO A 92 7.88 -0.23 11.19
CA PRO A 92 8.78 -0.52 10.08
C PRO A 92 8.15 -1.44 9.03
N VAL A 93 8.28 -1.08 7.74
CA VAL A 93 7.73 -1.84 6.61
C VAL A 93 8.85 -2.44 5.78
N PHE A 94 8.68 -3.71 5.41
CA PHE A 94 9.55 -4.42 4.48
C PHE A 94 8.89 -4.44 3.10
N VAL A 95 9.60 -3.93 2.09
CA VAL A 95 9.15 -3.95 0.70
C VAL A 95 10.00 -4.97 -0.06
N PHE A 96 9.32 -5.92 -0.69
CA PHE A 96 9.95 -6.95 -1.52
C PHE A 96 9.75 -6.62 -3.00
N ASP A 97 10.72 -6.98 -3.84
CA ASP A 97 10.48 -7.05 -5.28
C ASP A 97 9.56 -8.23 -5.64
N ASP A 98 9.20 -8.33 -6.92
CA ASP A 98 8.37 -9.41 -7.45
C ASP A 98 8.99 -10.81 -7.27
N SER A 99 10.32 -10.89 -7.22
CA SER A 99 11.07 -12.12 -6.97
C SER A 99 11.30 -12.44 -5.48
N ALA A 100 11.00 -11.50 -4.59
CA ALA A 100 11.38 -11.49 -3.17
C ALA A 100 12.90 -11.68 -2.91
N ALA A 101 13.75 -11.45 -3.92
CA ALA A 101 15.20 -11.54 -3.80
C ALA A 101 15.80 -10.27 -3.19
N ARG A 102 15.09 -9.14 -3.25
CA ARG A 102 15.51 -7.86 -2.67
C ARG A 102 14.49 -7.38 -1.66
N VAL A 103 15.00 -6.86 -0.54
CA VAL A 103 14.20 -6.22 0.49
C VAL A 103 14.69 -4.79 0.69
N PHE A 104 13.76 -3.85 0.73
CA PHE A 104 13.99 -2.48 1.14
C PHE A 104 13.21 -2.23 2.44
N VAL A 105 13.85 -1.64 3.44
CA VAL A 105 13.22 -1.38 4.74
C VAL A 105 12.92 0.11 4.86
N VAL A 106 11.66 0.45 5.13
CA VAL A 106 11.23 1.83 5.39
C VAL A 106 10.92 1.98 6.87
N GLN A 107 11.54 2.97 7.50
CA GLN A 107 11.38 3.24 8.94
C GLN A 107 10.28 4.28 9.17
N PRO A 108 9.62 4.26 10.35
CA PRO A 108 8.70 5.33 10.73
C PRO A 108 9.37 6.70 10.67
N GLY A 109 8.67 7.66 10.08
CA GLY A 109 9.16 9.04 9.91
C GLY A 109 10.05 9.26 8.68
N THR A 110 10.37 8.22 7.91
CA THR A 110 11.06 8.37 6.62
C THR A 110 10.13 9.05 5.61
N ARG A 111 10.63 10.10 4.94
CA ARG A 111 9.92 10.77 3.84
C ARG A 111 10.37 10.23 2.49
N PRO A 112 9.49 10.14 1.48
CA PRO A 112 9.85 9.64 0.16
C PRO A 112 11.06 10.37 -0.46
N GLU A 113 11.15 11.69 -0.32
CA GLU A 113 12.24 12.49 -0.85
C GLU A 113 13.61 12.17 -0.24
N ASP A 114 13.65 11.68 1.00
CA ASP A 114 14.90 11.38 1.71
C ASP A 114 15.55 10.07 1.22
N ILE A 115 14.74 9.16 0.67
CA ILE A 115 15.18 7.82 0.24
C ILE A 115 14.97 7.56 -1.25
N ALA A 116 14.41 8.50 -2.00
CA ALA A 116 14.16 8.35 -3.44
C ALA A 116 15.41 8.00 -4.26
N SER A 117 16.58 8.51 -3.90
CA SER A 117 17.85 8.21 -4.58
C SER A 117 18.39 6.80 -4.28
N GLN A 118 17.89 6.17 -3.22
CA GLN A 118 18.26 4.82 -2.79
C GLN A 118 17.21 3.77 -3.21
N TRP A 119 16.05 4.24 -3.68
CA TRP A 119 14.93 3.40 -4.03
C TRP A 119 15.22 2.60 -5.32
N PRO A 120 15.15 1.26 -5.27
CA PRO A 120 15.68 0.42 -6.35
C PRO A 120 14.71 0.17 -7.52
N TRP A 121 13.47 0.72 -7.48
CA TRP A 121 12.38 0.44 -8.43
C TRP A 121 11.70 1.71 -8.96
#